data_AF-A0A383F6P0-F1
#
_entry.id   AF-A0A383F6P0-F1
#
_cell.length_a   1.000
_cell.length_b   1.000
_cell.length_c   1.000
_cell.angle_alpha   90.00
_cell.angle_beta   90.00
_cell.angle_gamma   90.00
#
_symmetry.space_group_name_H-M   'P 1'
#
loop_
_entity.id
_entity.type
_entity.pdbx_description
1 polymer ?
#
loop_
_entity_poly.entity_id
_entity_poly.type
_entity_poly.pdbx_seq_one_letter_code
_entity_poly.pdbx_strand_id
1 'polypeptide(L)'
;MKYIIILNLITGLLFSREKPDSLGNELPLVPTRTISFNTTEGTWMSLDVSPDGKSIIFDLVGDLYSIPFRGGEAKRITSGIAFDSQPVFSPDGQLISFISDRSGSENLWISNVNGSNPKQLSKSENGQYASPVFSNDG
;
A
#
# COMPACT_ATOMS: atom_id res chain seq x y z
N MET A 1 43.98 -24.90 43.07
CA MET A 1 43.98 -23.50 42.59
C MET A 1 42.69 -23.29 41.80
N LYS A 2 41.79 -22.40 42.23
CA LYS A 2 40.51 -22.13 41.58
C LYS A 2 40.71 -21.00 40.55
N TYR A 3 40.38 -21.25 39.29
CA TYR A 3 40.34 -20.20 38.25
C TYR A 3 38.90 -19.69 38.13
N ILE A 4 38.72 -18.38 38.26
CA ILE A 4 37.45 -17.69 37.99
C ILE A 4 37.62 -17.04 36.61
N ILE A 5 36.82 -17.48 35.64
CA ILE A 5 36.73 -16.87 34.31
C ILE A 5 35.63 -15.81 34.39
N ILE A 6 35.99 -14.54 34.19
CA ILE A 6 35.04 -13.44 34.05
C ILE A 6 34.84 -13.20 32.55
N LEU A 7 33.65 -13.53 32.05
CA LEU A 7 33.25 -13.27 30.67
C LEU A 7 32.60 -11.88 30.60
N ASN A 8 33.31 -10.91 30.01
CA ASN A 8 32.74 -9.59 29.73
C ASN A 8 32.01 -9.65 28.38
N LEU A 9 30.68 -9.57 28.41
CA LEU A 9 29.85 -9.47 27.21
C LEU A 9 29.77 -8.00 26.79
N ILE A 10 30.55 -7.61 25.78
CA ILE A 10 30.43 -6.29 25.16
C ILE A 10 29.25 -6.35 24.19
N THR A 11 28.11 -5.80 24.58
CA THR A 11 26.95 -5.64 23.69
C THR A 11 27.22 -4.47 22.74
N GLY A 12 27.78 -4.75 21.57
CA GLY A 12 27.88 -3.78 20.50
C GLY A 12 26.50 -3.59 19.85
N LEU A 13 25.95 -2.38 19.88
CA LEU A 13 24.87 -1.99 18.97
C LEU A 13 25.42 -1.98 17.55
N LEU A 14 25.19 -3.05 16.81
CA LEU A 14 25.43 -3.10 15.37
C LEU A 14 24.34 -2.28 14.68
N PHE A 15 24.66 -1.04 14.34
CA PHE A 15 23.89 -0.28 13.37
C PHE A 15 24.23 -0.82 11.98
N SER A 16 23.35 -1.65 11.43
CA SER A 16 23.42 -1.99 10.00
C SER A 16 23.05 -0.74 9.20
N ARG A 17 24.03 -0.17 8.49
CA ARG A 17 23.79 0.94 7.56
C ARG A 17 23.31 0.34 6.24
N GLU A 18 22.18 0.80 5.74
CA GLU A 18 21.74 0.44 4.39
C GLU A 18 22.78 0.91 3.38
N LYS A 19 23.13 0.02 2.46
CA LYS A 19 24.08 0.34 1.40
C LYS A 19 23.38 1.26 0.41
N PRO A 20 24.00 2.38 0.00
CA PRO A 20 23.42 3.26 -1.01
C PRO A 20 23.16 2.50 -2.32
N ASP A 21 22.16 2.95 -3.06
CA ASP A 21 21.82 2.38 -4.37
C ASP A 21 22.99 2.55 -5.37
N SER A 22 22.82 2.02 -6.59
CA SER A 22 23.85 2.14 -7.64
C SER A 22 24.17 3.58 -8.06
N LEU A 23 23.37 4.56 -7.63
CA LEU A 23 23.54 5.99 -7.90
C LEU A 23 24.05 6.76 -6.66
N GLY A 24 24.28 6.09 -5.54
CA GLY A 24 24.75 6.71 -4.30
C GLY A 24 23.64 7.27 -3.41
N ASN A 25 22.35 7.03 -3.72
CA ASN A 25 21.25 7.51 -2.90
C ASN A 25 21.06 6.64 -1.66
N GLU A 26 20.80 7.28 -0.53
CA GLU A 26 20.40 6.64 0.73
C GLU A 26 18.88 6.76 0.94
N LEU A 27 18.30 5.93 1.80
CA LEU A 27 16.90 6.07 2.20
C LEU A 27 16.70 7.25 3.17
N PRO A 28 15.54 7.92 3.14
CA PRO A 28 14.43 7.70 2.22
C PRO A 28 14.74 8.26 0.82
N LEU A 29 14.21 7.58 -0.20
CA LEU A 29 14.35 8.01 -1.59
C LEU A 29 13.77 9.42 -1.77
N VAL A 30 14.55 10.31 -2.40
CA VAL A 30 14.12 11.66 -2.78
C VAL A 30 13.85 11.69 -4.28
N PRO A 31 12.63 12.06 -4.73
CA PRO A 31 12.34 12.17 -6.15
C PRO A 31 13.24 13.19 -6.84
N THR A 32 13.98 12.78 -7.88
CA THR A 32 14.82 13.70 -8.68
C THR A 32 13.99 14.56 -9.62
N ARG A 33 12.83 14.05 -10.07
CA ARG A 33 11.86 14.78 -10.89
C ARG A 33 10.44 14.32 -10.59
N THR A 34 9.50 15.24 -10.72
CA THR A 34 8.06 14.92 -10.69
C THR A 34 7.49 15.18 -12.07
N ILE A 35 6.80 14.19 -12.62
CA ILE A 35 6.04 14.34 -13.87
C ILE A 35 4.57 14.35 -13.49
N SER A 36 3.86 15.41 -13.89
CA SER A 36 2.43 15.52 -13.73
C SER A 36 1.77 15.40 -15.09
N PHE A 37 0.69 14.63 -15.17
CA PHE A 37 -0.11 14.48 -16.37
C PHE A 37 -1.59 14.42 -15.98
N ASN A 38 -2.44 14.79 -16.92
CA ASN A 38 -3.88 14.58 -16.83
C ASN A 38 -4.24 13.47 -17.82
N THR A 39 -5.15 12.59 -17.42
CA THR A 39 -5.70 11.57 -18.31
C THR A 39 -7.18 11.38 -18.04
N THR A 40 -7.90 10.96 -19.09
CA THR A 40 -9.30 10.53 -19.02
C THR A 40 -9.45 9.05 -19.37
N GLU A 41 -8.33 8.37 -19.63
CA GLU A 41 -8.29 6.96 -20.01
C GLU A 41 -7.15 6.25 -19.28
N GLY A 42 -7.31 4.95 -19.13
CA GLY A 42 -6.30 4.07 -18.56
C GLY A 42 -6.53 2.64 -19.03
N THR A 43 -5.52 1.81 -18.86
CA THR A 43 -5.54 0.40 -19.27
C THR A 43 -5.15 -0.46 -18.10
N TRP A 44 -5.68 -1.68 -18.06
CA TRP A 44 -5.34 -2.69 -17.04
C TRP A 44 -5.68 -2.25 -15.61
N MET A 45 -6.81 -1.57 -15.48
CA MET A 45 -7.32 -1.03 -14.22
C MET A 45 -8.32 -1.99 -13.60
N SER A 46 -8.36 -2.02 -12.27
CA SER A 46 -9.47 -2.62 -11.52
C SER A 46 -10.37 -1.51 -10.98
N LEU A 47 -11.65 -1.81 -10.82
CA LEU A 47 -12.62 -0.89 -10.25
C LEU A 47 -13.70 -1.61 -9.45
N ASP A 48 -14.34 -0.87 -8.56
CA ASP A 48 -15.56 -1.29 -7.88
C ASP A 48 -16.52 -0.10 -7.69
N VAL A 49 -17.82 -0.38 -7.57
CA VAL A 49 -18.88 0.62 -7.40
C VAL A 49 -19.29 0.66 -5.94
N SER A 50 -19.44 1.86 -5.37
CA SER A 50 -19.89 2.00 -3.98
C SER A 50 -21.25 1.35 -3.77
N PRO A 51 -21.55 0.76 -2.60
CA PRO A 51 -22.83 0.10 -2.35
C PRO A 51 -24.06 1.00 -2.54
N ASP A 52 -23.90 2.32 -2.36
CA ASP A 52 -24.94 3.31 -2.59
C ASP A 52 -25.05 3.79 -4.05
N GLY A 53 -24.19 3.28 -4.95
CA GLY A 53 -24.15 3.57 -6.37
C GLY A 53 -23.67 4.99 -6.73
N LYS A 54 -23.09 5.74 -5.79
CA LYS A 54 -22.71 7.14 -6.02
C LYS A 54 -21.29 7.35 -6.52
N SER A 55 -20.40 6.41 -6.27
CA SER A 55 -18.97 6.54 -6.57
C SER A 55 -18.40 5.26 -7.15
N ILE A 56 -17.32 5.40 -7.91
CA ILE A 56 -16.46 4.29 -8.36
C ILE A 56 -15.11 4.48 -7.67
N ILE A 57 -14.53 3.40 -7.15
CA ILE A 57 -13.12 3.35 -6.75
C ILE A 57 -12.35 2.57 -7.80
N PHE A 58 -11.13 2.99 -8.13
CA PHE A 58 -10.32 2.34 -9.14
C PHE A 58 -8.83 2.54 -8.87
N ASP A 59 -7.98 1.68 -9.44
CA ASP A 59 -6.54 1.86 -9.44
C ASP A 59 -6.03 2.52 -10.73
N LEU A 60 -5.00 3.37 -10.59
CA LEU A 60 -4.29 3.99 -11.70
C LEU A 60 -2.85 4.32 -11.28
N VAL A 61 -1.87 3.73 -11.98
CA VAL A 61 -0.43 4.02 -11.79
C VAL A 61 0.03 3.75 -10.34
N GLY A 62 -0.52 2.70 -9.72
CA GLY A 62 -0.16 2.27 -8.36
C GLY A 62 -0.83 3.04 -7.23
N ASP A 63 -1.78 3.93 -7.53
CA ASP A 63 -2.59 4.61 -6.54
C ASP A 63 -4.08 4.29 -6.73
N LEU A 64 -4.84 4.41 -5.64
CA LEU A 64 -6.29 4.31 -5.66
C LEU A 64 -6.91 5.69 -5.82
N TYR A 65 -7.98 5.77 -6.59
CA TYR A 65 -8.77 6.98 -6.83
C TYR A 65 -10.25 6.70 -6.67
N SER A 66 -11.03 7.71 -6.30
CA SER A 66 -12.48 7.68 -6.30
C SER A 66 -13.05 8.78 -7.20
N ILE A 67 -14.07 8.44 -7.97
CA ILE A 67 -14.76 9.36 -8.88
C ILE A 67 -16.27 9.22 -8.71
N PRO A 68 -17.08 10.27 -8.90
CA PRO A 68 -18.53 10.11 -8.96
C PRO A 68 -18.95 9.11 -10.06
N PHE A 69 -19.99 8.32 -9.80
CA PHE A 69 -20.47 7.29 -10.74
C PHE A 69 -20.86 7.85 -12.11
N ARG A 70 -21.32 9.10 -12.15
CA ARG A 70 -21.66 9.80 -13.40
C ARG A 70 -20.46 10.45 -14.10
N GLY A 71 -19.24 10.18 -13.64
CA GLY A 71 -18.02 10.86 -14.06
C GLY A 71 -17.85 12.22 -13.40
N GLY A 72 -16.67 12.81 -13.58
CA GLY A 72 -16.27 14.07 -12.96
C GLY A 72 -14.80 14.08 -12.59
N GLU A 73 -14.45 14.83 -11.56
CA GLU A 73 -13.10 14.89 -11.03
C GLU A 73 -12.81 13.66 -10.16
N ALA A 74 -11.70 12.97 -10.46
CA ALA A 74 -11.21 11.87 -9.63
C ALA A 74 -10.41 12.42 -8.45
N LYS A 75 -10.69 11.92 -7.25
CA LYS A 75 -9.96 12.21 -6.03
C LYS A 75 -9.01 11.07 -5.71
N ARG A 76 -7.73 11.37 -5.53
CA ARG A 76 -6.73 10.41 -5.05
C ARG A 76 -7.04 9.98 -3.61
N ILE A 77 -7.01 8.67 -3.36
CA ILE A 77 -7.30 8.02 -2.09
C ILE A 77 -6.03 7.54 -1.41
N THR A 78 -5.11 6.94 -2.16
CA THR A 78 -3.81 6.51 -1.63
C THR A 78 -2.66 7.22 -2.34
N SER A 79 -1.52 7.29 -1.68
CA SER A 79 -0.31 7.90 -2.23
C SER A 79 0.94 7.30 -1.62
N GLY A 80 2.00 7.19 -2.41
CA GLY A 80 3.31 6.82 -1.89
C GLY A 80 4.14 6.08 -2.91
N ILE A 81 5.14 5.37 -2.40
CA ILE A 81 6.02 4.50 -3.20
C ILE A 81 5.35 3.15 -3.48
N ALA A 82 4.44 2.73 -2.61
CA ALA A 82 3.76 1.45 -2.70
C ALA A 82 2.86 1.38 -3.93
N PHE A 83 2.72 0.18 -4.48
CA PHE A 83 1.78 -0.13 -5.54
C PHE A 83 0.46 -0.63 -4.93
N ASP A 84 -0.54 0.24 -4.91
CA ASP A 84 -1.89 -0.08 -4.46
C ASP A 84 -2.80 -0.44 -5.65
N SER A 85 -3.51 -1.56 -5.57
CA SER A 85 -4.34 -2.06 -6.68
C SER A 85 -5.57 -2.85 -6.22
N GLN A 86 -6.48 -3.11 -7.17
CA GLN A 86 -7.64 -3.99 -6.97
C GLN A 86 -8.51 -3.59 -5.77
N PRO A 87 -8.98 -2.33 -5.72
CA PRO A 87 -9.81 -1.85 -4.62
C PRO A 87 -11.22 -2.42 -4.68
N VAL A 88 -11.82 -2.63 -3.50
CA VAL A 88 -13.18 -3.15 -3.34
C VAL A 88 -13.81 -2.51 -2.12
N PHE A 89 -15.05 -2.04 -2.24
CA PHE A 89 -15.80 -1.51 -1.10
C PHE A 89 -16.25 -2.63 -0.16
N SER A 90 -16.30 -2.32 1.14
CA SER A 90 -17.06 -3.14 2.08
C SER A 90 -18.57 -3.03 1.79
N PRO A 91 -19.40 -4.02 2.19
CA PRO A 91 -20.84 -3.99 1.92
C PRO A 91 -21.57 -2.77 2.51
N ASP A 92 -21.05 -2.20 3.60
CA ASP A 92 -21.58 -0.98 4.23
C ASP A 92 -20.99 0.32 3.65
N GLY A 93 -20.04 0.23 2.73
CA GLY A 93 -19.39 1.35 2.05
C GLY A 93 -18.43 2.17 2.92
N GLN A 94 -18.15 1.75 4.16
CA GLN A 94 -17.29 2.50 5.08
C GLN A 94 -15.80 2.24 4.88
N LEU A 95 -15.47 1.03 4.41
CA LEU A 95 -14.11 0.55 4.23
C LEU A 95 -13.83 0.21 2.78
N ILE A 96 -12.54 0.13 2.46
CA ILE A 96 -12.05 -0.47 1.22
C ILE A 96 -11.02 -1.53 1.56
N SER A 97 -11.08 -2.66 0.86
CA SER A 97 -9.97 -3.63 0.79
C SER A 97 -9.21 -3.43 -0.51
N PHE A 98 -7.90 -3.70 -0.50
CA PHE A 98 -7.05 -3.56 -1.68
C PHE A 98 -5.73 -4.31 -1.47
N ILE A 99 -5.01 -4.57 -2.56
CA ILE A 99 -3.67 -5.16 -2.53
C ILE A 99 -2.64 -4.03 -2.45
N SER A 100 -1.63 -4.20 -1.60
CA SER A 100 -0.51 -3.26 -1.50
C SER A 100 0.78 -3.95 -1.10
N ASP A 101 1.87 -3.52 -1.72
CA ASP A 101 3.23 -3.97 -1.40
C ASP A 101 3.93 -3.12 -0.33
N ARG A 102 3.21 -2.19 0.33
CA ARG A 102 3.80 -1.23 1.28
C ARG A 102 4.53 -1.83 2.48
N SER A 103 4.34 -3.12 2.77
CA SER A 103 5.10 -3.87 3.78
C SER A 103 6.34 -4.60 3.23
N GLY A 104 6.74 -4.32 1.98
CA GLY A 104 7.85 -4.97 1.29
C GLY A 104 7.46 -6.17 0.40
N SER A 105 6.18 -6.53 0.38
CA SER A 105 5.61 -7.61 -0.42
C SER A 105 4.09 -7.43 -0.53
N GLU A 106 3.49 -7.91 -1.62
CA GLU A 106 2.05 -7.85 -1.83
C GLU A 106 1.29 -8.51 -0.67
N ASN A 107 0.36 -7.77 -0.10
CA ASN A 107 -0.52 -8.24 0.96
C ASN A 107 -1.91 -7.62 0.82
N LEU A 108 -2.88 -8.22 1.50
CA LEU A 108 -4.21 -7.66 1.65
C LEU A 108 -4.22 -6.57 2.73
N TRP A 109 -4.78 -5.43 2.40
CA TRP A 109 -4.97 -4.29 3.28
C TRP A 109 -6.43 -3.87 3.33
N ILE A 110 -6.78 -3.20 4.42
CA ILE A 110 -8.07 -2.54 4.60
C ILE A 110 -7.84 -1.11 5.11
N SER A 111 -8.67 -0.16 4.69
CA SER A 111 -8.66 1.21 5.24
C SER A 111 -10.08 1.78 5.24
N ASN A 112 -10.25 2.95 5.84
CA ASN A 112 -11.43 3.76 5.59
C ASN A 112 -11.54 4.08 4.09
N VAL A 113 -12.75 4.33 3.60
CA VAL A 113 -13.03 4.66 2.18
C VAL A 113 -12.23 5.87 1.65
N ASN A 114 -11.83 6.78 2.54
CA ASN A 114 -11.00 7.94 2.21
C ASN A 114 -9.49 7.67 2.27
N GLY A 115 -9.08 6.40 2.44
CA GLY A 115 -7.68 5.96 2.53
C GLY A 115 -7.05 6.05 3.93
N SER A 116 -7.75 6.65 4.90
CA SER A 116 -7.22 6.79 6.26
C SER A 116 -7.23 5.47 7.05
N ASN A 117 -6.36 5.39 8.06
CA ASN A 117 -6.22 4.24 8.96
C ASN A 117 -5.98 2.90 8.24
N PRO A 118 -4.98 2.80 7.34
CA PRO A 118 -4.67 1.54 6.68
C PRO A 118 -4.20 0.49 7.69
N LYS A 119 -4.70 -0.74 7.53
CA LYS A 119 -4.36 -1.90 8.33
C LYS A 119 -4.05 -3.08 7.41
N GLN A 120 -2.92 -3.73 7.68
CA GLN A 120 -2.54 -4.97 7.00
C GLN A 120 -3.34 -6.16 7.56
N LEU A 121 -3.92 -6.97 6.67
CA LEU A 121 -4.71 -8.15 7.02
C LEU A 121 -3.94 -9.46 6.82
N SER A 122 -3.08 -9.54 5.81
CA SER A 122 -2.21 -10.69 5.55
C SER A 122 -0.74 -10.35 5.76
N LYS A 123 0.09 -11.34 6.10
CA LYS A 123 1.54 -11.17 6.32
C LYS A 123 2.32 -12.27 5.59
N SER A 124 2.38 -12.18 4.27
CA SER A 124 3.22 -13.05 3.45
C SER A 124 4.46 -12.31 2.98
N GLU A 125 5.61 -12.99 2.98
CA GLU A 125 6.88 -12.44 2.49
C GLU A 125 7.02 -12.60 0.96
N ASN A 126 6.28 -13.53 0.36
CA ASN A 126 6.35 -13.87 -1.06
C ASN A 126 4.98 -14.27 -1.65
N GLY A 127 3.90 -13.84 -1.01
CA GLY A 127 2.54 -14.12 -1.44
C GLY A 127 2.18 -13.33 -2.68
N GLN A 128 1.40 -13.95 -3.55
CA GLN A 128 0.72 -13.27 -4.65
C GLN A 128 -0.75 -13.20 -4.26
N TYR A 129 -1.24 -11.99 -3.97
CA TYR A 129 -2.64 -11.76 -3.64
C TYR A 129 -3.31 -11.05 -4.80
N ALA A 130 -4.50 -11.49 -5.14
CA ALA A 130 -5.29 -10.90 -6.20
C ALA A 130 -6.77 -11.07 -5.90
N SER A 131 -7.57 -10.21 -6.51
CA SER A 131 -9.03 -10.24 -6.52
C SER A 131 -9.63 -10.37 -5.12
N PRO A 132 -9.29 -9.47 -4.17
CA PRO A 132 -9.97 -9.46 -2.89
C PRO A 132 -11.47 -9.24 -3.10
N VAL A 133 -12.28 -9.78 -2.19
CA VAL A 133 -13.73 -9.56 -2.12
C VAL A 133 -14.15 -9.63 -0.67
N PHE A 134 -15.18 -8.86 -0.31
CA PHE A 134 -15.88 -9.03 0.96
C PHE A 134 -16.91 -10.14 0.84
N SER A 135 -17.06 -10.94 1.88
CA SER A 135 -18.22 -11.82 2.03
C SER A 135 -19.50 -11.00 2.23
N ASN A 136 -20.65 -11.59 1.90
CA ASN A 136 -21.95 -10.92 2.00
C ASN A 136 -22.31 -10.45 3.42
N ASP A 137 -21.72 -11.06 4.45
CA ASP A 137 -21.92 -10.73 5.86
C ASP A 137 -20.87 -9.77 6.43
N GLY A 138 -19.95 -9.28 5.58
CA GLY A 138 -18.81 -8.43 5.97
C GLY A 138 -17.58 -9.23 6.33
#